data_AF-A0A537BWR7-F1
#
_entry.id   AF-A0A537BWR7-F1
#
_cell.length_a   1.000
_cell.length_b   1.000
_cell.length_c   1.000
_cell.angle_alpha   90.00
_cell.angle_beta   90.00
_cell.angle_gamma   90.00
#
_symmetry.space_group_name_H-M   'P 1'
#
loop_
_entity.id
_entity.type
_entity.pdbx_description
1 polymer ?
#
loop_
_entity_poly.entity_id
_entity_poly.type
_entity_poly.pdbx_seq_one_letter_code
_entity_poly.pdbx_strand_id
1 'polypeptide(L)' 'WPFGPLMMLVIAVLVIVPFWLIFAKAGFSGWLSLLMVVPIANIVLLYVVAFSAWPSLREKN' A
#
# COMPACT_ATOMS: atom_id res chain seq x y z
N TRP A 1 -1.50 -1.35 30.51
CA TRP A 1 -0.71 -1.44 29.26
C TRP A 1 -1.21 -0.33 28.33
N PRO A 2 -0.37 0.55 27.77
CA PRO A 2 -0.85 1.85 27.26
C PRO A 2 -1.64 1.77 25.96
N PHE A 3 -1.67 0.61 25.30
CA PHE A 3 -2.23 0.48 23.96
C PHE A 3 -3.24 -0.68 23.93
N GLY A 4 -4.50 -0.36 24.22
CA GLY A 4 -5.59 -1.31 24.07
C GLY A 4 -5.86 -1.69 22.61
N PRO A 5 -6.72 -2.69 22.34
CA PRO A 5 -6.97 -3.23 20.99
C PRO A 5 -7.47 -2.18 19.98
N LEU A 6 -8.18 -1.16 20.44
CA LEU A 6 -8.60 -0.02 19.61
C LEU A 6 -7.43 0.73 18.99
N MET A 7 -6.36 0.97 19.75
CA MET A 7 -5.19 1.71 19.25
C MET A 7 -4.40 0.89 18.24
N MET A 8 -4.35 -0.44 18.41
CA MET A 8 -3.76 -1.37 17.44
C MET A 8 -4.49 -1.31 16.09
N LEU A 9 -5.83 -1.26 16.10
CA LEU A 9 -6.64 -1.14 14.88
C LEU A 9 -6.43 0.21 14.18
N VAL A 10 -6.36 1.31 14.94
CA VAL A 10 -6.11 2.64 14.37
C VAL A 10 -4.76 2.69 13.66
N ILE A 11 -3.70 2.16 14.28
CA ILE A 11 -2.37 2.10 13.67
C ILE A 11 -2.39 1.22 12.41
N ALA A 12 -3.04 0.06 12.46
CA ALA A 12 -3.14 -0.83 11.30
C ALA A 12 -3.83 -0.14 10.12
N VAL A 13 -4.94 0.57 10.36
CA VAL A 13 -5.65 1.33 9.31
C VAL A 13 -4.79 2.47 8.77
N LEU A 14 -4.09 3.21 9.65
CA LEU A 14 -3.19 4.29 9.25
C LEU A 14 -2.06 3.82 8.33
N VAL A 15 -1.63 2.57 8.45
CA VAL A 15 -0.62 1.97 7.56
C VAL A 15 -1.27 1.40 6.30
N ILE A 16 -2.37 0.64 6.41
CA ILE A 16 -3.00 -0.05 5.28
C ILE A 16 -3.60 0.93 4.26
N VAL A 17 -4.27 1.99 4.73
CA VAL A 17 -4.96 2.97 3.87
C VAL A 17 -4.03 3.66 2.86
N PRO A 18 -2.88 4.24 3.26
CA PRO A 18 -1.96 4.84 2.30
C PRO A 18 -1.40 3.83 1.31
N PHE A 19 -1.10 2.59 1.73
CA PHE A 19 -0.68 1.53 0.81
C PHE A 19 -1.77 1.17 -0.20
N TRP A 20 -3.03 1.06 0.25
CA TRP A 20 -4.17 0.86 -0.65
C TRP A 20 -4.29 1.99 -1.67
N LEU A 21 -4.13 3.25 -1.27
CA LEU A 21 -4.11 4.39 -2.18
C LEU A 21 -2.97 4.30 -3.21
N ILE A 22 -1.77 3.87 -2.80
CA ILE A 22 -0.63 3.67 -3.71
C ILE A 22 -0.96 2.58 -4.74
N PHE A 23 -1.49 1.44 -4.32
CA PHE A 23 -1.87 0.36 -5.24
C PHE A 23 -2.97 0.79 -6.21
N ALA A 24 -3.98 1.51 -5.72
CA ALA A 24 -5.05 2.05 -6.55
C ALA A 24 -4.49 3.04 -7.60
N LYS A 25 -3.53 3.89 -7.21
CA LYS A 25 -2.86 4.82 -8.14
C LYS A 25 -1.95 4.13 -9.16
N ALA A 26 -1.33 3.02 -8.78
CA ALA A 26 -0.51 2.20 -9.67
C ALA A 26 -1.35 1.28 -10.59
N GLY A 27 -2.69 1.31 -10.49
CA GLY A 27 -3.60 0.50 -11.31
C GLY A 27 -3.80 -0.94 -10.81
N PHE A 28 -3.34 -1.24 -9.59
CA PHE A 28 -3.50 -2.54 -8.96
C PHE A 28 -4.78 -2.62 -8.10
N SER A 29 -5.27 -3.84 -7.92
CA SER A 29 -6.37 -4.15 -7.00
C SER A 29 -6.01 -3.72 -5.57
N GLY A 30 -6.89 -2.94 -4.94
CA GLY A 30 -6.76 -2.52 -3.56
C GLY A 30 -6.57 -3.66 -2.54
N TRP A 31 -7.06 -4.84 -2.86
CA TRP A 31 -6.93 -6.05 -2.05
C TRP A 31 -5.47 -6.53 -1.95
N LEU A 32 -4.57 -6.13 -2.86
CA LEU A 32 -3.13 -6.38 -2.74
C LEU A 32 -2.51 -5.70 -1.50
N SER A 33 -3.17 -4.66 -0.95
CA SER A 33 -2.73 -4.06 0.31
C SER A 33 -2.81 -5.02 1.50
N LEU A 34 -3.66 -6.05 1.49
CA LEU A 34 -3.65 -7.08 2.53
C LEU A 34 -2.38 -7.94 2.50
N LEU A 35 -1.75 -8.11 1.33
CA LEU A 35 -0.50 -8.85 1.22
C LEU A 35 0.68 -8.09 1.86
N MET A 36 0.57 -6.78 2.11
CA MET A 36 1.59 -6.00 2.85
C MET A 36 1.83 -6.53 4.28
N VAL A 37 0.88 -7.25 4.85
CA VAL A 37 1.05 -7.91 6.17
C VAL A 37 2.15 -8.98 6.10
N VAL A 38 2.42 -9.53 4.91
CA VAL A 38 3.51 -10.49 4.68
C VAL A 38 4.78 -9.72 4.32
N PRO A 39 5.89 -9.87 5.08
CA PRO A 39 7.12 -9.11 4.85
C PRO A 39 7.69 -9.25 3.43
N ILE A 40 7.64 -10.47 2.89
CA ILE A 40 8.15 -10.77 1.53
C ILE A 40 7.33 -10.06 0.47
N ALA A 41 6.00 -10.08 0.59
CA ALA A 41 5.12 -9.42 -0.36
C ALA A 41 5.30 -7.90 -0.31
N ASN A 42 5.59 -7.32 0.85
CA ASN A 42 5.91 -5.90 0.96
C ASN A 42 7.14 -5.52 0.09
N ILE A 43 8.20 -6.33 0.11
CA ILE A 43 9.37 -6.14 -0.77
C ILE A 43 8.97 -6.26 -2.24
N VAL A 44 8.25 -7.32 -2.62
CA VAL A 44 7.78 -7.51 -4.00
C VAL A 44 6.95 -6.31 -4.46
N LEU A 45 6.07 -5.79 -3.61
CA LEU A 45 5.21 -4.65 -3.90
C LEU A 45 6.02 -3.35 -4.05
N LEU A 46 7.08 -3.15 -3.26
CA LEU A 46 8.01 -2.03 -3.46
C LEU A 46 8.67 -2.09 -4.84
N TYR A 47 9.12 -3.27 -5.27
CA TYR A 47 9.65 -3.46 -6.63
C TYR A 47 8.56 -3.20 -7.67
N VAL A 48 7.38 -3.78 -7.52
CA VAL A 48 6.27 -3.59 -8.46
C VAL A 48 5.89 -2.12 -8.57
N VAL A 49 5.78 -1.39 -7.47
CA VAL A 49 5.46 0.06 -7.47
C VAL A 49 6.60 0.86 -8.12
N ALA A 50 7.86 0.54 -7.82
CA ALA A 50 9.02 1.22 -8.40
C ALA A 50 9.10 1.03 -9.93
N PHE A 51 8.74 -0.14 -10.43
CA PHE A 51 8.74 -0.46 -11.87
C PHE A 51 7.39 -0.26 -12.57
N SER A 52 6.31 0.01 -11.82
CA SER A 52 5.00 0.27 -12.40
C SER A 52 5.00 1.57 -13.21
N ALA A 53 4.14 1.66 -14.22
CA ALA A 53 3.99 2.87 -15.00
C ALA A 53 3.20 3.90 -14.17
N TRP A 54 3.88 4.94 -13.69
CA TRP A 54 3.20 6.00 -12.94
C TRP A 54 2.44 6.91 -13.91
N PRO A 55 1.12 7.07 -13.74
CA PRO A 55 0.33 7.90 -14.65
C PRO A 55 0.74 9.38 -14.62
N SER A 56 1.45 9.83 -13.59
CA SER A 56 2.00 11.20 -13.49
C SER A 56 3.14 11.48 -14.46
N LEU A 57 3.77 10.46 -15.05
CA LEU A 57 4.79 10.61 -16.10
C LEU A 57 4.21 10.52 -17.51
N ARG A 58 2.91 10.30 -17.64
CA ARG A 58 2.22 10.33 -18.92
C ARG A 58 1.98 11.78 -19.32
N GLU A 59 3.09 12.46 -19.63
CA GLU A 59 3.12 13.76 -20.27
C GLU A 59 2.24 13.68 -21.52
N LYS A 60 1.15 14.47 -21.49
CA LYS A 60 0.26 14.64 -22.65
C LYS A 60 1.06 15.33 -23.74
N ASN A 61 1.57 14.56 -24.69
CA ASN A 61 1.75 15.03 -26.06
C ASN A 61 0.39 15.08 -26.76
#